data_AF-A0A936GE27-F1
#
_entry.id   AF-A0A936GE27-F1
#
_cell.length_a   1.000
_cell.length_b   1.000
_cell.length_c   1.000
_cell.angle_alpha   90.00
_cell.angle_beta   90.00
_cell.angle_gamma   90.00
#
_symmetry.space_group_name_H-M   'P 1'
#
loop_
_entity.id
_entity.type
_entity.pdbx_description
1 polymer ?
#
loop_
_entity_poly.entity_id
_entity_poly.type
_entity_poly.pdbx_seq_one_letter_code
_entity_poly.pdbx_strand_id
1 'polypeptide(L)'
;MNPETSKVLQYALDGGPVEISSNNGVGIIASLNQWRRPTPTGGWTGVAQSMALPVGQISNSYAMPYYNGTDSTLYNAVLMANVDTVPRTITVTIGGAFMGSYLLGPSDSRFEVYNVTGGPLVVSSVTGAKIVASLYELKRAGATGEYNGQSEMMGLPTTQLSDKYLIPIYFGMWPGYLDASLAFANVDTFSTTVDVTIAGVSRGTYVMPPSTSMVVRYALDGGPVEISSNNGAKIVASLNQWRRPTPTGGWTGVAQSMALPYEKIWNSYVIPRFNGTDSTLYNAVLMANVDNVARTITVKIGSTVVGSYLLGASDSRFEVYNVADGPIVVSSVPGAKTQPLMSAKEKPACTAELASIERWVLPCGQLSTNTCCPCILSSQPQYAGCPLVYSCPVKRWRVY
;
A
#
# COMPACT_ATOMS: atom_id res chain seq x y z
N MET A 1 18.22 -12.99 8.38
CA MET A 1 17.22 -13.28 9.43
C MET A 1 16.67 -14.67 9.17
N ASN A 2 16.29 -15.42 10.21
CA ASN A 2 15.63 -16.70 10.01
C ASN A 2 14.23 -16.49 9.42
N PRO A 3 13.67 -17.44 8.64
CA PRO A 3 12.28 -17.36 8.19
C PRO A 3 11.31 -17.16 9.36
N GLU A 4 10.20 -16.47 9.12
CA GLU A 4 9.12 -16.25 10.11
C GLU A 4 9.57 -15.51 11.38
N THR A 5 10.65 -14.72 11.28
CA THR A 5 11.12 -13.85 12.37
C THR A 5 11.04 -12.38 11.98
N SER A 6 10.86 -11.53 12.96
CA SER A 6 10.91 -10.07 12.82
C SER A 6 12.15 -9.52 13.55
N LYS A 7 12.73 -8.43 13.05
CA LYS A 7 13.81 -7.72 13.75
C LYS A 7 13.49 -6.23 13.84
N VAL A 8 13.74 -5.65 15.01
CA VAL A 8 13.69 -4.20 15.22
C VAL A 8 15.12 -3.67 15.19
N LEU A 9 15.34 -2.63 14.40
CA LEU A 9 16.60 -1.90 14.32
C LEU A 9 16.33 -0.44 14.65
N GLN A 10 17.24 0.18 15.40
CA GLN A 10 17.17 1.59 15.77
C GLN A 10 18.51 2.24 15.42
N TYR A 11 18.44 3.44 14.85
CA TYR A 11 19.59 4.23 14.44
C TYR A 11 19.43 5.64 14.99
N ALA A 12 20.50 6.19 15.57
CA ALA A 12 20.55 7.58 16.01
C ALA A 12 20.98 8.46 14.83
N LEU A 13 20.13 8.55 13.81
CA LEU A 13 20.39 9.28 12.57
C LEU A 13 19.10 9.98 12.13
N ASP A 14 19.22 11.26 11.81
CA ASP A 14 18.19 12.03 11.13
C ASP A 14 18.47 12.06 9.62
N GLY A 15 17.43 11.92 8.80
CA GLY A 15 17.52 11.95 7.35
C GLY A 15 16.90 10.73 6.68
N GLY A 16 17.06 10.66 5.36
CA GLY A 16 16.45 9.65 4.51
C GLY A 16 16.62 10.05 3.04
N PRO A 17 16.35 9.13 2.10
CA PRO A 17 15.48 7.97 2.21
C PRO A 17 16.11 6.76 2.92
N VAL A 18 15.29 5.95 3.59
CA VAL A 18 15.73 4.70 4.22
C VAL A 18 15.47 3.53 3.28
N GLU A 19 16.54 2.86 2.86
CA GLU A 19 16.46 1.61 2.09
C GLU A 19 16.76 0.41 2.99
N ILE A 20 15.94 -0.63 2.89
CA ILE A 20 16.15 -1.91 3.56
C ILE A 20 16.15 -2.99 2.50
N SER A 21 17.25 -3.72 2.38
CA SER A 21 17.43 -4.75 1.35
C SER A 21 17.84 -6.09 1.94
N SER A 22 17.51 -7.14 1.19
CA SER A 22 17.93 -8.51 1.47
C SER A 22 19.16 -8.84 0.62
N ASN A 23 20.24 -9.30 1.25
CA ASN A 23 21.51 -9.57 0.57
C ASN A 23 21.54 -10.91 -0.20
N ASN A 24 20.49 -11.72 -0.08
CA ASN A 24 20.38 -13.03 -0.71
C ASN A 24 19.12 -13.17 -1.59
N GLY A 25 18.44 -12.05 -1.88
CA GLY A 25 17.27 -12.04 -2.75
C GLY A 25 15.97 -12.57 -2.12
N VAL A 26 15.97 -12.94 -0.83
CA VAL A 26 14.74 -13.34 -0.13
C VAL A 26 13.83 -12.13 0.06
N GLY A 27 12.54 -12.29 -0.24
CA GLY A 27 11.53 -11.26 -0.02
C GLY A 27 11.44 -10.87 1.46
N ILE A 28 11.40 -9.57 1.71
CA ILE A 28 11.24 -9.00 3.06
C ILE A 28 10.05 -8.06 3.08
N ILE A 29 9.46 -7.93 4.26
CA ILE A 29 8.50 -6.89 4.56
C ILE A 29 9.09 -5.99 5.65
N ALA A 30 8.92 -4.69 5.49
CA ALA A 30 9.46 -3.71 6.42
C ALA A 30 8.44 -2.61 6.69
N SER A 31 8.61 -1.97 7.84
CA SER A 31 7.88 -0.77 8.23
C SER A 31 8.81 0.11 9.05
N LEU A 32 8.62 1.41 8.96
CA LEU A 32 9.24 2.35 9.88
C LEU A 32 8.29 2.57 11.05
N ASN A 33 8.82 2.49 12.27
CA ASN A 33 8.10 2.85 13.48
C ASN A 33 8.83 4.02 14.14
N GLN A 34 8.16 5.15 14.28
CA GLN A 34 8.69 6.34 14.92
C GLN A 34 7.92 6.63 16.20
N TRP A 35 8.66 6.82 17.28
CA TRP A 35 8.10 7.13 18.59
C TRP A 35 8.36 8.61 18.87
N ARG A 36 7.36 9.28 19.44
CA ARG A 36 7.48 10.69 19.86
C ARG A 36 7.18 10.81 21.34
N ARG A 37 8.00 11.62 22.00
CA ARG A 37 7.72 12.15 23.34
C ARG A 37 7.32 13.62 23.23
N PRO A 38 6.40 14.11 24.05
CA PRO A 38 5.88 15.48 23.97
C PRO A 38 6.97 16.54 24.19
N THR A 39 7.89 16.25 25.10
CA THR A 39 8.99 17.11 25.55
C THR A 39 10.33 16.35 25.52
N PRO A 40 11.49 17.04 25.64
CA PRO A 40 12.80 16.37 25.69
C PRO A 40 12.99 15.44 26.89
N THR A 41 12.18 15.57 27.94
CA THR A 41 12.24 14.78 29.17
C THR A 41 10.87 14.18 29.46
N GLY A 42 10.71 12.86 29.29
CA GLY A 42 9.42 12.20 29.50
C GLY A 42 9.29 10.88 28.75
N GLY A 43 8.16 10.21 28.97
CA GLY A 43 7.81 8.97 28.26
C GLY A 43 7.44 9.20 26.80
N TRP A 44 7.55 8.15 26.01
CA TRP A 44 7.07 8.12 24.63
C TRP A 44 5.56 7.90 24.60
N THR A 45 4.83 8.74 23.86
CA THR A 45 3.36 8.73 23.85
C THR A 45 2.77 8.70 22.44
N GLY A 46 3.51 9.19 21.45
CA GLY A 46 3.11 9.17 20.04
C GLY A 46 3.80 8.02 19.30
N VAL A 47 3.09 7.40 18.37
CA VAL A 47 3.61 6.32 17.52
C VAL A 47 3.10 6.50 16.10
N ALA A 48 4.02 6.59 15.13
CA ALA A 48 3.70 6.47 13.72
C ALA A 48 4.26 5.16 13.18
N GLN A 49 3.45 4.43 12.43
CA GLN A 49 3.90 3.26 11.69
C GLN A 49 3.55 3.43 10.21
N SER A 50 4.56 3.36 9.36
CA SER A 50 4.42 3.42 7.91
C SER A 50 5.00 2.15 7.28
N MET A 51 4.23 1.53 6.39
CA MET A 51 4.72 0.37 5.63
C MET A 51 5.73 0.83 4.59
N ALA A 52 6.86 0.12 4.48
CA ALA A 52 7.83 0.41 3.43
C ALA A 52 7.26 0.02 2.05
N LEU A 53 7.56 0.82 1.04
CA LEU A 53 7.20 0.52 -0.34
C LEU A 53 8.28 -0.34 -1.00
N PRO A 54 7.94 -1.47 -1.66
CA PRO A 54 8.90 -2.21 -2.47
C PRO A 54 9.56 -1.30 -3.52
N VAL A 55 10.87 -1.46 -3.74
CA VAL A 55 11.64 -0.60 -4.66
C VAL A 55 11.06 -0.60 -6.08
N GLY A 56 10.53 -1.74 -6.54
CA GLY A 56 9.87 -1.85 -7.85
C GLY A 56 8.51 -1.13 -7.96
N GLN A 57 7.97 -0.63 -6.85
CA GLN A 57 6.73 0.16 -6.79
C GLN A 57 6.99 1.65 -6.58
N ILE A 58 8.26 2.06 -6.45
CA ILE A 58 8.66 3.46 -6.39
C ILE A 58 8.24 4.16 -7.69
N SER A 59 7.74 5.39 -7.56
CA SER A 59 7.16 6.15 -8.66
C SER A 59 7.74 7.55 -8.71
N ASN A 60 7.39 8.29 -9.77
CA ASN A 60 7.66 9.71 -9.88
C ASN A 60 6.49 10.56 -9.35
N SER A 61 5.38 9.96 -8.95
CA SER A 61 4.18 10.69 -8.50
C SER A 61 3.37 9.90 -7.48
N TYR A 62 2.93 10.59 -6.42
CA TYR A 62 2.22 10.07 -5.27
C TYR A 62 1.03 10.96 -4.92
N ALA A 63 -0.09 10.34 -4.53
CA ALA A 63 -1.29 11.05 -4.09
C ALA A 63 -1.69 10.67 -2.66
N MET A 64 -2.22 11.64 -1.94
CA MET A 64 -2.87 11.51 -0.64
C MET A 64 -4.20 12.27 -0.67
N PRO A 65 -5.24 11.80 0.01
CA PRO A 65 -6.59 12.33 -0.18
C PRO A 65 -6.77 13.74 0.36
N TYR A 66 -6.10 14.08 1.45
CA TYR A 66 -6.41 15.29 2.18
C TYR A 66 -5.20 15.80 2.94
N TYR A 67 -5.07 17.13 2.98
CA TYR A 67 -4.10 17.86 3.75
C TYR A 67 -4.84 18.96 4.52
N ASN A 68 -4.53 19.13 5.81
CA ASN A 68 -5.10 20.17 6.65
C ASN A 68 -4.01 20.90 7.43
N GLY A 69 -3.56 22.03 6.89
CA GLY A 69 -2.58 22.90 7.52
C GLY A 69 -3.18 24.11 8.24
N THR A 70 -4.49 24.32 8.17
CA THR A 70 -5.15 25.47 8.80
C THR A 70 -5.68 25.15 10.21
N ASP A 71 -5.85 23.87 10.56
CA ASP A 71 -6.25 23.48 11.90
C ASP A 71 -5.09 23.67 12.89
N SER A 72 -5.24 24.65 13.79
CA SER A 72 -4.27 24.97 14.84
C SER A 72 -3.94 23.81 15.79
N THR A 73 -4.75 22.75 15.80
CA THR A 73 -4.54 21.57 16.64
C THR A 73 -3.82 20.43 15.91
N LEU A 74 -3.53 20.62 14.62
CA LEU A 74 -2.76 19.72 13.78
C LEU A 74 -1.39 20.31 13.46
N TYR A 75 -0.46 19.45 13.09
CA TYR A 75 0.75 19.83 12.38
C TYR A 75 0.90 18.82 11.25
N ASN A 76 0.62 19.28 10.03
CA ASN A 76 0.73 18.47 8.84
C ASN A 76 1.96 18.86 8.05
N ALA A 77 2.80 17.88 7.72
CA ALA A 77 4.00 18.07 6.91
C ALA A 77 4.01 17.06 5.77
N VAL A 78 4.32 17.54 4.58
CA VAL A 78 4.57 16.72 3.39
C VAL A 78 6.03 16.33 3.41
N LEU A 79 6.31 15.03 3.58
CA LEU A 79 7.66 14.49 3.53
C LEU A 79 7.92 13.96 2.13
N MET A 80 9.09 14.27 1.58
CA MET A 80 9.48 13.88 0.24
C MET A 80 10.98 13.57 0.19
N ALA A 81 11.34 12.52 -0.55
CA ALA A 81 12.73 12.14 -0.72
C ALA A 81 13.04 11.73 -2.16
N ASN A 82 14.25 12.04 -2.60
CA ASN A 82 14.80 11.59 -3.86
C ASN A 82 15.55 10.27 -3.66
N VAL A 83 14.99 9.19 -4.19
CA VAL A 83 15.59 7.84 -4.17
C VAL A 83 16.32 7.53 -5.49
N ASP A 84 16.48 8.53 -6.35
CA ASP A 84 17.24 8.43 -7.58
C ASP A 84 18.74 8.73 -7.34
N THR A 85 19.54 8.39 -8.34
CA THR A 85 21.00 8.60 -8.37
C THR A 85 21.41 9.97 -8.92
N VAL A 86 20.43 10.77 -9.36
CA VAL A 86 20.64 12.11 -9.91
C VAL A 86 19.73 13.11 -9.19
N PRO A 87 20.07 14.42 -9.18
CA PRO A 87 19.19 15.44 -8.63
C PRO A 87 17.81 15.43 -9.30
N ARG A 88 16.75 15.62 -8.51
CA ARG A 88 15.36 15.67 -8.98
C ARG A 88 14.65 16.89 -8.43
N THR A 89 13.88 17.55 -9.29
CA THR A 89 12.95 18.59 -8.89
C THR A 89 11.61 17.96 -8.53
N ILE A 90 11.17 18.15 -7.29
CA ILE A 90 9.91 17.63 -6.77
C ILE A 90 8.93 18.78 -6.61
N THR A 91 7.73 18.64 -7.17
CA THR A 91 6.63 19.60 -7.13
C THR A 91 5.51 19.11 -6.24
N VAL A 92 4.95 20.01 -5.44
CA VAL A 92 3.80 19.74 -4.58
C VAL A 92 2.59 20.54 -5.05
N THR A 93 1.44 19.88 -5.16
CA THR A 93 0.14 20.52 -5.38
C THR A 93 -0.88 20.04 -4.34
N ILE A 94 -1.82 20.92 -3.97
CA ILE A 94 -2.94 20.60 -3.07
C ILE A 94 -4.21 21.14 -3.71
N GLY A 95 -5.18 20.26 -4.00
CA GLY A 95 -6.42 20.64 -4.68
C GLY A 95 -6.17 21.27 -6.06
N GLY A 96 -5.14 20.79 -6.76
CA GLY A 96 -4.70 21.33 -8.06
C GLY A 96 -3.89 22.63 -7.99
N ALA A 97 -3.86 23.32 -6.85
CA ALA A 97 -3.06 24.54 -6.69
C ALA A 97 -1.57 24.20 -6.46
N PHE A 98 -0.68 24.92 -7.13
CA PHE A 98 0.77 24.79 -6.95
C PHE A 98 1.21 25.34 -5.61
N MET A 99 1.94 24.53 -4.83
CA MET A 99 2.42 24.90 -3.51
C MET A 99 3.92 25.24 -3.52
N GLY A 100 4.71 24.50 -4.28
CA GLY A 100 6.16 24.68 -4.34
C GLY A 100 6.87 23.66 -5.23
N SER A 101 8.12 23.95 -5.54
CA SER A 101 9.02 23.08 -6.30
C SER A 101 10.42 23.12 -5.70
N TYR A 102 11.01 21.94 -5.51
CA TYR A 102 12.19 21.75 -4.66
C TYR A 102 13.20 20.85 -5.35
N LEU A 103 14.43 21.34 -5.54
CA LEU A 103 15.54 20.53 -6.04
C LEU A 103 16.14 19.73 -4.88
N LEU A 104 16.11 18.41 -4.98
CA LEU A 104 16.75 17.49 -4.05
C LEU A 104 17.89 16.75 -4.76
N GLY A 105 19.07 16.67 -4.14
CA GLY A 105 20.17 15.84 -4.61
C GLY A 105 19.87 14.34 -4.45
N PRO A 106 20.75 13.47 -4.95
CA PRO A 106 20.62 12.02 -4.74
C PRO A 106 20.58 11.69 -3.25
N SER A 107 19.62 10.84 -2.83
CA SER A 107 19.42 10.46 -1.42
C SER A 107 19.10 11.63 -0.46
N ASP A 108 18.72 12.80 -0.98
CA ASP A 108 18.24 13.90 -0.14
C ASP A 108 16.75 13.73 0.18
N SER A 109 16.36 14.25 1.35
CA SER A 109 14.97 14.36 1.78
C SER A 109 14.68 15.75 2.32
N ARG A 110 13.38 16.09 2.32
CA ARG A 110 12.87 17.37 2.76
C ARG A 110 11.45 17.20 3.27
N PHE A 111 11.04 18.08 4.18
CA PHE A 111 9.63 18.21 4.54
C PHE A 111 9.16 19.65 4.31
N GLU A 112 7.86 19.80 4.06
CA GLU A 112 7.22 21.09 3.82
C GLU A 112 5.90 21.19 4.55
N VAL A 113 5.59 22.42 5.00
CA VAL A 113 4.33 22.75 5.69
C VAL A 113 3.67 23.90 4.95
N TYR A 114 2.38 23.73 4.66
CA TYR A 114 1.56 24.71 3.97
C TYR A 114 0.38 25.12 4.85
N ASN A 115 0.01 26.40 4.84
CA ASN A 115 -1.18 26.90 5.55
C ASN A 115 -2.42 26.87 4.64
N VAL A 116 -2.74 25.68 4.15
CA VAL A 116 -3.91 25.42 3.28
C VAL A 116 -4.62 24.17 3.73
N THR A 117 -5.88 24.01 3.31
CA THR A 117 -6.66 22.81 3.59
C THR A 117 -7.42 22.39 2.35
N GLY A 118 -7.35 21.10 2.03
CA GLY A 118 -7.98 20.53 0.85
C GLY A 118 -7.24 19.30 0.35
N GLY A 119 -7.43 18.99 -0.93
CA GLY A 119 -6.83 17.82 -1.55
C GLY A 119 -7.42 17.57 -2.94
N PRO A 120 -6.85 16.62 -3.70
CA PRO A 120 -5.77 15.73 -3.29
C PRO A 120 -4.45 16.48 -3.09
N LEU A 121 -3.63 15.99 -2.17
CA LEU A 121 -2.22 16.33 -2.08
C LEU A 121 -1.47 15.44 -3.07
N VAL A 122 -0.76 16.04 -4.03
CA VAL A 122 0.04 15.33 -5.02
C VAL A 122 1.49 15.79 -4.93
N VAL A 123 2.40 14.84 -4.78
CA VAL A 123 3.85 15.06 -4.80
C VAL A 123 4.38 14.37 -6.05
N SER A 124 5.03 15.12 -6.92
CA SER A 124 5.42 14.62 -8.24
C SER A 124 6.78 15.13 -8.70
N SER A 125 7.39 14.41 -9.63
CA SER A 125 8.62 14.75 -10.32
C SER A 125 8.49 14.34 -11.78
N VAL A 126 9.49 14.67 -12.60
CA VAL A 126 9.55 14.31 -14.01
C VAL A 126 9.34 12.80 -14.22
N THR A 127 8.70 12.42 -15.34
CA THR A 127 8.43 11.02 -15.67
C THR A 127 9.68 10.15 -15.57
N GLY A 128 9.57 9.02 -14.88
CA GLY A 128 10.67 8.09 -14.66
C GLY A 128 11.61 8.43 -13.50
N ALA A 129 11.45 9.59 -12.85
CA ALA A 129 12.13 9.87 -11.59
C ALA A 129 11.71 8.88 -10.51
N LYS A 130 12.61 8.62 -9.55
CA LYS A 130 12.33 7.78 -8.40
C LYS A 130 12.26 8.68 -7.17
N ILE A 131 11.06 8.87 -6.63
CA ILE A 131 10.83 9.63 -5.40
C ILE A 131 10.00 8.79 -4.42
N VAL A 132 9.95 9.20 -3.17
CA VAL A 132 8.95 8.71 -2.21
C VAL A 132 8.34 9.89 -1.48
N ALA A 133 7.07 9.76 -1.09
CA ALA A 133 6.38 10.80 -0.34
C ALA A 133 5.46 10.20 0.73
N SER A 134 5.37 10.89 1.86
CA SER A 134 4.46 10.57 2.97
C SER A 134 3.84 11.84 3.55
N LEU A 135 2.68 11.70 4.18
CA LEU A 135 2.05 12.75 4.97
C LEU A 135 2.28 12.45 6.44
N TYR A 136 2.91 13.39 7.14
CA TYR A 136 3.13 13.34 8.57
C TYR A 136 2.12 14.22 9.28
N GLU A 137 1.42 13.69 10.27
CA GLU A 137 0.43 14.41 11.07
C GLU A 137 0.77 14.31 12.56
N LEU A 138 0.77 15.44 13.25
CA LEU A 138 0.71 15.50 14.71
C LEU A 138 -0.64 16.01 15.16
N LYS A 139 -1.09 15.52 16.32
CA LYS A 139 -2.31 15.97 16.99
C LYS A 139 -2.02 16.43 18.42
N ARG A 140 -2.63 17.56 18.80
CA ARG A 140 -2.65 18.06 20.18
C ARG A 140 -4.08 18.33 20.66
N ALA A 141 -4.23 18.30 21.99
CA ALA A 141 -5.46 18.73 22.66
C ALA A 141 -5.53 20.27 22.67
N GLY A 142 -6.51 20.82 21.95
CA GLY A 142 -6.70 22.26 21.86
C GLY A 142 -5.52 23.00 21.19
N ALA A 143 -5.58 24.33 21.18
CA ALA A 143 -4.60 25.16 20.48
C ALA A 143 -3.27 25.35 21.25
N THR A 144 -3.24 25.02 22.54
CA THR A 144 -2.07 25.25 23.43
C THR A 144 -1.48 23.97 24.00
N GLY A 145 -2.09 22.81 23.76
CA GLY A 145 -1.58 21.54 24.25
C GLY A 145 -0.31 21.08 23.53
N GLU A 146 0.36 20.09 24.13
CA GLU A 146 1.50 19.41 23.52
C GLU A 146 1.04 18.44 22.43
N TYR A 147 1.88 18.27 21.40
CA TYR A 147 1.64 17.29 20.34
C TYR A 147 1.93 15.88 20.86
N ASN A 148 0.90 15.14 21.23
CA ASN A 148 1.06 13.80 21.79
C ASN A 148 0.79 12.71 20.76
N GLY A 149 -0.06 13.00 19.77
CA GLY A 149 -0.37 12.10 18.68
C GLY A 149 0.57 12.32 17.51
N GLN A 150 0.90 11.22 16.85
CA GLN A 150 1.74 11.20 15.67
C GLN A 150 1.21 10.13 14.73
N SER A 151 1.21 10.42 13.43
CA SER A 151 0.94 9.45 12.39
C SER A 151 1.77 9.79 11.16
N GLU A 152 2.08 8.77 10.35
CA GLU A 152 2.68 8.95 9.04
C GLU A 152 2.01 8.00 8.05
N MET A 153 1.54 8.54 6.93
CA MET A 153 0.87 7.79 5.88
C MET A 153 1.66 7.90 4.59
N MET A 154 2.16 6.77 4.09
CA MET A 154 2.77 6.72 2.76
C MET A 154 1.76 7.12 1.69
N GLY A 155 2.19 7.94 0.74
CA GLY A 155 1.41 8.24 -0.44
C GLY A 155 1.23 7.01 -1.31
N LEU A 156 0.13 6.96 -2.05
CA LEU A 156 -0.07 5.90 -3.04
C LEU A 156 0.48 6.38 -4.39
N PRO A 157 1.33 5.58 -5.09
CA PRO A 157 1.73 5.92 -6.45
C PRO A 157 0.52 6.18 -7.35
N THR A 158 0.55 7.24 -8.16
CA THR A 158 -0.61 7.61 -8.98
C THR A 158 -1.01 6.53 -10.00
N THR A 159 -0.05 5.70 -10.40
CA THR A 159 -0.27 4.52 -11.27
C THR A 159 -0.98 3.36 -10.56
N GLN A 160 -1.12 3.42 -9.24
CA GLN A 160 -1.80 2.42 -8.40
C GLN A 160 -3.16 2.91 -7.89
N LEU A 161 -3.62 4.08 -8.36
CA LEU A 161 -4.94 4.59 -7.98
C LEU A 161 -6.06 3.72 -8.56
N SER A 162 -7.10 3.56 -7.77
CA SER A 162 -8.31 2.84 -8.12
C SER A 162 -9.52 3.77 -8.20
N ASP A 163 -10.60 3.27 -8.76
CA ASP A 163 -11.94 3.82 -8.59
C ASP A 163 -12.64 3.27 -7.34
N LYS A 164 -12.08 2.24 -6.68
CA LYS A 164 -12.63 1.63 -5.48
C LYS A 164 -11.57 1.31 -4.42
N TYR A 165 -11.89 1.61 -3.16
CA TYR A 165 -10.99 1.42 -2.02
C TYR A 165 -11.68 0.73 -0.86
N LEU A 166 -10.89 0.03 -0.06
CA LEU A 166 -11.34 -0.75 1.08
C LEU A 166 -10.59 -0.38 2.36
N ILE A 167 -11.33 -0.34 3.47
CA ILE A 167 -10.78 -0.25 4.82
C ILE A 167 -11.41 -1.37 5.66
N PRO A 168 -10.63 -2.14 6.45
CA PRO A 168 -11.17 -3.29 7.17
C PRO A 168 -12.27 -2.93 8.17
N ILE A 169 -12.10 -1.85 8.93
CA ILE A 169 -13.05 -1.47 9.97
C ILE A 169 -13.00 0.02 10.22
N TYR A 170 -14.14 0.56 10.61
CA TYR A 170 -14.36 1.95 10.95
C TYR A 170 -14.90 2.04 12.37
N PHE A 171 -14.23 2.84 13.21
CA PHE A 171 -14.56 3.01 14.63
C PHE A 171 -15.00 4.45 14.90
N GLY A 172 -16.25 4.78 14.56
CA GLY A 172 -16.81 6.12 14.74
C GLY A 172 -17.53 6.34 16.07
N MET A 173 -17.82 5.26 16.83
CA MET A 173 -18.53 5.35 18.11
C MET A 173 -17.83 4.63 19.26
N TRP A 174 -16.77 3.86 18.99
CA TRP A 174 -16.03 3.09 19.99
C TRP A 174 -15.77 3.89 21.27
N PRO A 175 -16.32 3.44 22.42
CA PRO A 175 -17.05 4.16 23.49
C PRO A 175 -16.63 5.62 23.74
N GLY A 176 -16.77 6.45 22.71
CA GLY A 176 -16.31 7.83 22.73
C GLY A 176 -14.80 8.02 22.93
N TYR A 177 -13.96 7.00 22.73
CA TYR A 177 -12.50 7.13 22.77
C TYR A 177 -11.88 7.38 21.41
N LEU A 178 -12.61 7.04 20.35
CA LEU A 178 -12.15 7.11 18.96
C LEU A 178 -13.09 7.99 18.15
N ASP A 179 -12.53 8.78 17.25
CA ASP A 179 -13.24 9.59 16.25
C ASP A 179 -12.62 9.28 14.89
N ALA A 180 -13.27 8.37 14.17
CA ALA A 180 -12.89 8.00 12.82
C ALA A 180 -13.47 8.98 11.79
N SER A 181 -12.70 9.20 10.73
CA SER A 181 -13.09 10.00 9.58
C SER A 181 -12.53 9.37 8.31
N LEU A 182 -13.30 9.39 7.25
CA LEU A 182 -12.85 8.96 5.93
C LEU A 182 -12.49 10.20 5.14
N ALA A 183 -11.29 10.22 4.57
CA ALA A 183 -10.89 11.23 3.61
C ALA A 183 -10.78 10.59 2.23
N PHE A 184 -11.34 11.22 1.21
CA PHE A 184 -11.21 10.77 -0.18
C PHE A 184 -11.14 11.95 -1.13
N ALA A 185 -10.45 11.78 -2.25
CA ALA A 185 -10.29 12.82 -3.24
C ALA A 185 -10.39 12.30 -4.66
N ASN A 186 -10.94 13.13 -5.54
CA ASN A 186 -10.93 12.89 -6.98
C ASN A 186 -9.59 13.37 -7.54
N VAL A 187 -8.77 12.43 -7.98
CA VAL A 187 -7.44 12.68 -8.57
C VAL A 187 -7.51 12.72 -10.10
N ASP A 188 -8.67 12.40 -10.66
CA ASP A 188 -8.91 12.43 -12.10
C ASP A 188 -9.20 13.86 -12.60
N THR A 189 -9.28 13.96 -13.93
CA THR A 189 -9.47 15.21 -14.67
C THR A 189 -10.94 15.56 -14.93
N PHE A 190 -11.87 14.66 -14.59
CA PHE A 190 -13.31 14.83 -14.76
C PHE A 190 -14.08 14.57 -13.46
N SER A 191 -15.30 15.09 -13.37
CA SER A 191 -16.12 14.94 -12.16
C SER A 191 -16.59 13.50 -11.98
N THR A 192 -16.83 13.12 -10.73
CA THR A 192 -17.39 11.82 -10.36
C THR A 192 -18.35 11.94 -9.20
N THR A 193 -19.09 10.88 -8.92
CA THR A 193 -19.83 10.73 -7.67
C THR A 193 -19.21 9.58 -6.90
N VAL A 194 -18.85 9.83 -5.64
CA VAL A 194 -18.28 8.84 -4.72
C VAL A 194 -19.36 8.32 -3.78
N ASP A 195 -19.54 7.00 -3.76
CA ASP A 195 -20.39 6.28 -2.83
C ASP A 195 -19.56 5.69 -1.69
N VAL A 196 -20.08 5.81 -0.47
CA VAL A 196 -19.50 5.19 0.73
C VAL A 196 -20.46 4.16 1.29
N THR A 197 -20.00 2.93 1.48
CA THR A 197 -20.74 1.87 2.18
C THR A 197 -19.95 1.38 3.39
N ILE A 198 -20.65 1.01 4.46
CA ILE A 198 -20.05 0.37 5.64
C ILE A 198 -20.91 -0.84 6.01
N ALA A 199 -20.27 -2.01 6.07
CA ALA A 199 -20.93 -3.31 6.28
C ALA A 199 -22.03 -3.58 5.24
N GLY A 200 -21.75 -3.26 3.96
CA GLY A 200 -22.69 -3.42 2.84
C GLY A 200 -23.86 -2.41 2.82
N VAL A 201 -23.95 -1.49 3.77
CA VAL A 201 -25.02 -0.48 3.83
C VAL A 201 -24.50 0.86 3.33
N SER A 202 -25.19 1.47 2.38
CA SER A 202 -24.88 2.83 1.89
C SER A 202 -25.00 3.86 3.00
N ARG A 203 -23.97 4.72 3.11
CA ARG A 203 -23.85 5.75 4.14
C ARG A 203 -23.85 7.16 3.57
N GLY A 204 -23.52 7.32 2.29
CA GLY A 204 -23.57 8.61 1.62
C GLY A 204 -23.07 8.54 0.18
N THR A 205 -23.48 9.53 -0.59
CA THR A 205 -23.15 9.70 -2.00
C THR A 205 -22.75 11.16 -2.20
N TYR A 206 -21.59 11.40 -2.81
CA TYR A 206 -20.93 12.71 -2.82
C TYR A 206 -20.46 13.07 -4.22
N VAL A 207 -20.96 14.19 -4.77
CA VAL A 207 -20.50 14.71 -6.06
C VAL A 207 -19.15 15.41 -5.87
N MET A 208 -18.15 14.97 -6.64
CA MET A 208 -16.75 15.36 -6.50
C MET A 208 -16.22 15.92 -7.84
N PRO A 209 -16.05 17.24 -7.96
CA PRO A 209 -15.31 17.83 -9.07
C PRO A 209 -13.85 17.34 -9.13
N PRO A 210 -13.15 17.49 -10.27
CA PRO A 210 -11.72 17.22 -10.37
C PRO A 210 -10.92 17.95 -9.30
N SER A 211 -9.84 17.33 -8.80
CA SER A 211 -8.93 17.95 -7.83
C SER A 211 -9.60 18.47 -6.55
N THR A 212 -10.64 17.78 -6.09
CA THR A 212 -11.31 18.09 -4.81
C THR A 212 -11.21 16.91 -3.85
N SER A 213 -11.27 17.21 -2.56
CA SER A 213 -11.27 16.24 -1.46
C SER A 213 -12.45 16.45 -0.53
N MET A 214 -12.91 15.38 0.10
CA MET A 214 -13.92 15.43 1.14
C MET A 214 -13.50 14.62 2.36
N VAL A 215 -13.93 15.07 3.53
CA VAL A 215 -13.80 14.35 4.80
C VAL A 215 -15.19 14.11 5.36
N VAL A 216 -15.52 12.86 5.64
CA VAL A 216 -16.83 12.45 6.16
C VAL A 216 -16.67 11.65 7.44
N ARG A 217 -17.71 11.71 8.28
CA ARG A 217 -17.79 11.00 9.55
C ARG A 217 -19.15 10.33 9.68
N TYR A 218 -19.15 9.15 10.25
CA TYR A 218 -20.34 8.38 10.59
C TYR A 218 -20.31 8.01 12.07
N ALA A 219 -21.43 8.18 12.76
CA ALA A 219 -21.61 7.71 14.13
C ALA A 219 -22.04 6.24 14.10
N LEU A 220 -21.10 5.34 13.80
CA LEU A 220 -21.24 3.90 13.96
C LEU A 220 -19.86 3.24 14.05
N ASP A 221 -19.85 2.01 14.56
CA ASP A 221 -18.73 1.09 14.39
C ASP A 221 -19.14 0.01 13.38
N GLY A 222 -18.21 -0.41 12.51
CA GLY A 222 -18.47 -1.46 11.55
C GLY A 222 -17.48 -1.53 10.40
N GLY A 223 -17.64 -2.52 9.54
CA GLY A 223 -16.80 -2.74 8.38
C GLY A 223 -17.30 -3.93 7.55
N PRO A 224 -16.72 -4.17 6.36
CA PRO A 224 -15.71 -3.35 5.72
C PRO A 224 -16.29 -2.01 5.27
N VAL A 225 -15.41 -1.01 5.13
CA VAL A 225 -15.74 0.23 4.42
C VAL A 225 -15.38 0.04 2.95
N GLU A 226 -16.29 0.40 2.06
CA GLU A 226 -16.02 0.54 0.63
C GLU A 226 -16.27 2.00 0.21
N ILE A 227 -15.31 2.57 -0.51
CA ILE A 227 -15.40 3.91 -1.09
C ILE A 227 -15.19 3.75 -2.58
N SER A 228 -16.18 4.10 -3.39
CA SER A 228 -16.12 3.87 -4.84
C SER A 228 -16.63 5.04 -5.65
N SER A 229 -16.00 5.32 -6.78
CA SER A 229 -16.47 6.26 -7.79
C SER A 229 -17.47 5.55 -8.72
N ASN A 230 -18.51 6.26 -9.16
CA ASN A 230 -19.61 5.68 -9.95
C ASN A 230 -19.35 5.58 -11.45
N ASN A 231 -18.23 6.13 -11.93
CA ASN A 231 -17.92 6.26 -13.36
C ASN A 231 -16.47 5.87 -13.70
N GLY A 232 -15.78 5.17 -12.79
CA GLY A 232 -14.41 4.70 -12.99
C GLY A 232 -13.33 5.78 -12.82
N ALA A 233 -13.70 7.00 -12.40
CA ALA A 233 -12.73 8.06 -12.08
C ALA A 233 -11.77 7.59 -10.99
N LYS A 234 -10.48 7.90 -11.16
CA LYS A 234 -9.47 7.56 -10.17
C LYS A 234 -9.59 8.45 -8.93
N ILE A 235 -9.78 7.80 -7.80
CA ILE A 235 -9.80 8.44 -6.48
C ILE A 235 -8.61 7.99 -5.66
N VAL A 236 -8.42 8.62 -4.51
CA VAL A 236 -7.54 8.17 -3.43
C VAL A 236 -8.31 8.31 -2.13
N ALA A 237 -8.12 7.39 -1.18
CA ALA A 237 -8.87 7.40 0.07
C ALA A 237 -8.03 6.95 1.27
N SER A 238 -8.39 7.40 2.46
CA SER A 238 -7.74 7.02 3.71
C SER A 238 -8.74 7.01 4.87
N LEU A 239 -8.37 6.27 5.93
CA LEU A 239 -8.97 6.38 7.25
C LEU A 239 -8.05 7.26 8.10
N ASN A 240 -8.64 8.25 8.76
CA ASN A 240 -8.00 8.96 9.86
C ASN A 240 -8.79 8.71 11.14
N GLN A 241 -8.10 8.36 12.21
CA GLN A 241 -8.70 8.01 13.49
C GLN A 241 -8.02 8.77 14.60
N TRP A 242 -8.78 9.65 15.25
CA TRP A 242 -8.32 10.34 16.44
C TRP A 242 -8.67 9.55 17.69
N ARG A 243 -7.82 9.71 18.72
CA ARG A 243 -8.01 9.07 20.02
C ARG A 243 -7.91 10.10 21.14
N ARG A 244 -8.69 9.91 22.20
CA ARG A 244 -8.51 10.63 23.47
C ARG A 244 -8.31 9.64 24.63
N PRO A 245 -7.54 10.01 25.68
CA PRO A 245 -7.26 9.12 26.80
C PRO A 245 -8.50 8.80 27.67
N THR A 246 -9.46 9.71 27.71
CA THR A 246 -10.67 9.66 28.54
C THR A 246 -11.91 9.95 27.70
N PRO A 247 -13.12 9.45 28.05
CA PRO A 247 -14.36 9.75 27.32
C PRO A 247 -14.76 11.23 27.29
N THR A 248 -14.12 12.05 28.12
CA THR A 248 -14.26 13.51 28.15
C THR A 248 -12.87 14.12 27.95
N GLY A 249 -12.76 15.22 27.20
CA GLY A 249 -11.47 15.86 26.91
C GLY A 249 -11.12 15.91 25.42
N GLY A 250 -9.98 16.55 25.14
CA GLY A 250 -9.51 16.80 23.78
C GLY A 250 -8.90 15.58 23.10
N TRP A 251 -9.00 15.53 21.78
CA TRP A 251 -8.34 14.55 20.93
C TRP A 251 -6.83 14.79 20.91
N THR A 252 -6.06 13.77 21.27
CA THR A 252 -4.60 13.87 21.35
C THR A 252 -3.90 12.82 20.49
N GLY A 253 -4.45 11.64 20.30
CA GLY A 253 -3.90 10.60 19.43
C GLY A 253 -4.40 10.74 18.01
N VAL A 254 -3.59 10.29 17.04
CA VAL A 254 -3.93 10.22 15.63
C VAL A 254 -3.36 8.94 15.04
N ALA A 255 -4.10 8.30 14.15
CA ALA A 255 -3.63 7.23 13.28
C ALA A 255 -4.24 7.42 11.90
N GLN A 256 -3.40 7.42 10.87
CA GLN A 256 -3.80 7.52 9.47
C GLN A 256 -3.38 6.26 8.73
N SER A 257 -4.25 5.76 7.86
CA SER A 257 -3.95 4.64 6.99
C SER A 257 -4.52 4.88 5.61
N MET A 258 -3.67 4.71 4.59
CA MET A 258 -4.12 4.68 3.19
C MET A 258 -5.09 3.50 3.00
N ALA A 259 -6.23 3.75 2.38
CA ALA A 259 -7.16 2.69 2.04
C ALA A 259 -6.56 1.78 0.97
N LEU A 260 -6.93 0.50 0.97
CA LEU A 260 -6.40 -0.47 0.01
C LEU A 260 -7.13 -0.33 -1.33
N PRO A 261 -6.43 -0.11 -2.46
CA PRO A 261 -7.04 -0.17 -3.78
C PRO A 261 -7.70 -1.52 -4.03
N TYR A 262 -8.88 -1.55 -4.64
CA TYR A 262 -9.65 -2.78 -4.82
C TYR A 262 -8.90 -3.83 -5.66
N GLU A 263 -8.07 -3.40 -6.61
CA GLU A 263 -7.25 -4.30 -7.41
C GLU A 263 -6.10 -4.91 -6.60
N LYS A 264 -5.83 -4.44 -5.38
CA LYS A 264 -4.78 -4.96 -4.49
C LYS A 264 -5.33 -5.92 -3.43
N ILE A 265 -6.58 -6.36 -3.55
CA ILE A 265 -7.15 -7.37 -2.64
C ILE A 265 -6.48 -8.72 -2.87
N TRP A 266 -6.05 -9.33 -1.78
CA TRP A 266 -5.51 -10.68 -1.71
C TRP A 266 -6.18 -11.50 -0.61
N ASN A 267 -6.01 -12.81 -0.71
CA ASN A 267 -6.43 -13.77 0.32
C ASN A 267 -5.39 -13.94 1.42
N SER A 268 -4.24 -13.28 1.34
CA SER A 268 -3.19 -13.33 2.36
C SER A 268 -2.44 -12.01 2.43
N TYR A 269 -2.26 -11.52 3.65
CA TYR A 269 -1.48 -10.33 3.97
C TYR A 269 -0.45 -10.66 5.03
N VAL A 270 0.72 -10.05 4.91
CA VAL A 270 1.79 -10.13 5.88
C VAL A 270 1.99 -8.76 6.51
N ILE A 271 2.16 -8.69 7.84
CA ILE A 271 2.47 -7.47 8.59
C ILE A 271 3.79 -7.73 9.35
N PRO A 272 4.73 -6.76 9.42
CA PRO A 272 6.11 -7.07 9.83
C PRO A 272 6.28 -7.59 11.25
N ARG A 273 5.42 -7.14 12.19
CA ARG A 273 5.54 -7.51 13.60
C ARG A 273 4.23 -7.33 14.36
N PHE A 274 4.10 -8.08 15.45
CA PHE A 274 3.09 -7.89 16.49
C PHE A 274 3.75 -7.95 17.86
N ASN A 275 3.31 -7.11 18.80
CA ASN A 275 3.78 -7.15 20.18
C ASN A 275 2.59 -7.05 21.15
N GLY A 276 1.92 -8.17 21.37
CA GLY A 276 0.76 -8.26 22.25
C GLY A 276 1.08 -8.43 23.72
N THR A 277 2.34 -8.70 24.08
CA THR A 277 2.73 -8.95 25.48
C THR A 277 3.16 -7.69 26.22
N ASP A 278 3.45 -6.60 25.49
CA ASP A 278 3.78 -5.31 26.09
C ASP A 278 2.52 -4.59 26.56
N SER A 279 2.33 -4.56 27.89
CA SER A 279 1.19 -3.90 28.54
C SER A 279 1.06 -2.39 28.28
N THR A 280 2.11 -1.75 27.73
CA THR A 280 2.07 -0.33 27.35
C THR A 280 1.53 -0.11 25.94
N LEU A 281 1.34 -1.18 25.16
CA LEU A 281 0.84 -1.14 23.78
C LEU A 281 -0.55 -1.75 23.70
N TYR A 282 -1.40 -1.18 22.85
CA TYR A 282 -2.65 -1.79 22.44
C TYR A 282 -2.54 -2.19 20.97
N ASN A 283 -2.27 -3.48 20.72
CA ASN A 283 -2.13 -4.01 19.38
C ASN A 283 -3.32 -4.91 19.05
N ALA A 284 -3.93 -4.66 17.89
CA ALA A 284 -5.03 -5.46 17.38
C ALA A 284 -4.80 -5.78 15.90
N VAL A 285 -5.25 -6.97 15.48
CA VAL A 285 -5.33 -7.36 14.07
C VAL A 285 -6.74 -7.06 13.58
N LEU A 286 -6.86 -6.17 12.61
CA LEU A 286 -8.12 -5.77 12.00
C LEU A 286 -8.28 -6.54 10.68
N MET A 287 -9.43 -7.16 10.46
CA MET A 287 -9.68 -8.03 9.32
C MET A 287 -11.13 -7.92 8.85
N ALA A 288 -11.34 -8.07 7.55
CA ALA A 288 -12.66 -7.98 6.95
C ALA A 288 -12.83 -9.01 5.83
N ASN A 289 -14.06 -9.50 5.68
CA ASN A 289 -14.48 -10.29 4.54
C ASN A 289 -15.24 -9.40 3.56
N VAL A 290 -14.58 -9.04 2.46
CA VAL A 290 -15.15 -8.23 1.36
C VAL A 290 -15.77 -9.08 0.25
N ASP A 291 -15.94 -10.38 0.51
CA ASP A 291 -16.59 -11.31 -0.38
C ASP A 291 -18.11 -11.36 -0.15
N ASN A 292 -18.85 -11.94 -1.09
CA ASN A 292 -20.29 -12.13 -1.00
C ASN A 292 -20.69 -13.46 -0.32
N VAL A 293 -19.71 -14.25 0.10
CA VAL A 293 -19.89 -15.52 0.82
C VAL A 293 -19.07 -15.49 2.11
N ALA A 294 -19.48 -16.28 3.10
CA ALA A 294 -18.72 -16.42 4.33
C ALA A 294 -17.33 -17.03 4.08
N ARG A 295 -16.32 -16.54 4.79
CA ARG A 295 -14.93 -17.00 4.67
C ARG A 295 -14.31 -17.24 6.04
N THR A 296 -13.56 -18.33 6.16
CA THR A 296 -12.71 -18.57 7.33
C THR A 296 -11.40 -17.81 7.16
N ILE A 297 -11.12 -16.91 8.09
CA ILE A 297 -9.87 -16.15 8.21
C ILE A 297 -9.01 -16.78 9.30
N THR A 298 -7.77 -17.10 8.96
CA THR A 298 -6.74 -17.61 9.86
C THR A 298 -5.75 -16.52 10.16
N VAL A 299 -5.35 -16.39 11.43
CA VAL A 299 -4.30 -15.48 11.88
C VAL A 299 -3.15 -16.29 12.44
N LYS A 300 -1.96 -16.05 11.90
CA LYS A 300 -0.70 -16.63 12.34
C LYS A 300 0.24 -15.51 12.82
N ILE A 301 0.93 -15.72 13.93
CA ILE A 301 2.00 -14.83 14.41
C ILE A 301 3.28 -15.67 14.52
N GLY A 302 4.31 -15.29 13.75
CA GLY A 302 5.49 -16.14 13.55
C GLY A 302 5.10 -17.49 12.96
N SER A 303 5.52 -18.59 13.57
CA SER A 303 5.16 -19.94 13.15
C SER A 303 3.80 -20.45 13.66
N THR A 304 3.11 -19.69 14.52
CA THR A 304 1.98 -20.20 15.33
C THR A 304 0.64 -19.65 14.84
N VAL A 305 -0.33 -20.53 14.61
CA VAL A 305 -1.73 -20.12 14.39
C VAL A 305 -2.33 -19.70 15.73
N VAL A 306 -2.76 -18.45 15.83
CA VAL A 306 -3.31 -17.85 17.05
C VAL A 306 -4.82 -17.65 17.00
N GLY A 307 -5.42 -17.72 15.81
CA GLY A 307 -6.85 -17.53 15.63
C GLY A 307 -7.38 -18.09 14.31
N SER A 308 -8.64 -18.49 14.32
CA SER A 308 -9.40 -18.92 13.14
C SER A 308 -10.86 -18.51 13.31
N TYR A 309 -11.37 -17.71 12.38
CA TYR A 309 -12.65 -17.01 12.52
C TYR A 309 -13.47 -17.12 11.24
N LEU A 310 -14.72 -17.55 11.37
CA LEU A 310 -15.69 -17.47 10.27
C LEU A 310 -16.27 -16.05 10.24
N LEU A 311 -16.06 -15.33 9.14
CA LEU A 311 -16.65 -14.02 8.91
C LEU A 311 -17.75 -14.15 7.84
N GLY A 312 -18.91 -13.54 8.10
CA GLY A 312 -20.00 -13.44 7.13
C GLY A 312 -19.64 -12.61 5.90
N ALA A 313 -20.53 -12.54 4.93
CA ALA A 313 -20.36 -11.62 3.79
C ALA A 313 -20.41 -10.17 4.29
N SER A 314 -19.48 -9.32 3.84
CA SER A 314 -19.35 -7.92 4.30
C SER A 314 -19.25 -7.78 5.82
N ASP A 315 -18.58 -8.72 6.48
CA ASP A 315 -18.35 -8.73 7.92
C ASP A 315 -16.92 -8.31 8.26
N SER A 316 -16.71 -7.81 9.47
CA SER A 316 -15.41 -7.35 9.95
C SER A 316 -15.21 -7.68 11.41
N ARG A 317 -13.94 -7.90 11.76
CA ARG A 317 -13.53 -8.34 13.08
C ARG A 317 -12.19 -7.71 13.42
N PHE A 318 -11.97 -7.47 14.70
CA PHE A 318 -10.64 -7.19 15.21
C PHE A 318 -10.34 -8.12 16.37
N GLU A 319 -9.06 -8.45 16.56
CA GLU A 319 -8.62 -9.37 17.60
C GLU A 319 -7.34 -8.90 18.27
N VAL A 320 -7.25 -9.13 19.57
CA VAL A 320 -6.04 -8.88 20.37
C VAL A 320 -5.47 -10.23 20.78
N TYR A 321 -4.15 -10.37 20.68
CA TYR A 321 -3.45 -11.59 21.07
C TYR A 321 -2.42 -11.24 22.14
N ASN A 322 -2.19 -12.15 23.09
CA ASN A 322 -1.10 -12.03 24.05
C ASN A 322 0.13 -12.82 23.58
N VAL A 323 0.62 -12.49 22.39
CA VAL A 323 1.79 -13.10 21.74
C VAL A 323 2.70 -11.98 21.26
N ALA A 324 4.00 -12.20 21.34
CA ALA A 324 5.00 -11.30 20.77
C ALA A 324 5.87 -12.06 19.77
N ASP A 325 6.48 -11.26 18.90
CA ASP A 325 7.48 -11.66 17.92
C ASP A 325 6.97 -12.48 16.73
N GLY A 326 7.48 -12.10 15.55
CA GLY A 326 7.16 -12.70 14.27
C GLY A 326 6.26 -11.83 13.40
N PRO A 327 6.31 -12.03 12.08
CA PRO A 327 5.34 -11.42 11.18
C PRO A 327 3.94 -11.95 11.49
N ILE A 328 2.94 -11.10 11.26
CA ILE A 328 1.53 -11.51 11.28
C ILE A 328 1.20 -11.95 9.87
N VAL A 329 0.59 -13.12 9.73
CA VAL A 329 -0.04 -13.53 8.48
C VAL A 329 -1.53 -13.64 8.72
N VAL A 330 -2.30 -12.83 8.01
CA VAL A 330 -3.76 -12.94 7.96
C VAL A 330 -4.10 -13.56 6.62
N SER A 331 -4.74 -14.72 6.62
CA SER A 331 -5.08 -15.42 5.38
C SER A 331 -6.48 -16.03 5.40
N SER A 332 -7.03 -16.30 4.24
CA SER A 332 -8.27 -17.05 4.07
C SER A 332 -8.08 -18.23 3.12
N VAL A 333 -9.01 -19.18 3.18
CA VAL A 333 -8.98 -20.39 2.34
C VAL A 333 -8.80 -20.05 0.84
N PRO A 334 -8.06 -20.86 0.06
CA PRO A 334 -7.91 -20.66 -1.38
C PRO A 334 -9.26 -20.50 -2.08
N GLY A 335 -9.38 -19.50 -2.97
CA GLY A 335 -10.62 -19.17 -3.68
C GLY A 335 -11.50 -18.10 -3.03
N ALA A 336 -11.09 -17.51 -1.89
CA ALA A 336 -11.50 -16.15 -1.53
C ALA A 336 -11.11 -15.17 -2.64
N LYS A 337 -11.73 -13.97 -2.73
CA LYS A 337 -11.34 -12.92 -3.70
C LYS A 337 -9.82 -12.68 -3.68
N THR A 338 -9.12 -13.44 -4.50
CA THR A 338 -7.81 -13.13 -5.05
C THR A 338 -8.11 -12.37 -6.33
N GLN A 339 -7.18 -11.52 -6.79
CA GLN A 339 -7.25 -11.07 -8.18
C GLN A 339 -7.63 -12.27 -9.07
N PRO A 340 -8.60 -12.16 -10.00
CA PRO A 340 -8.56 -13.05 -11.13
C PRO A 340 -7.15 -12.86 -11.70
N LEU A 341 -6.39 -13.95 -11.84
CA LEU A 341 -5.17 -13.92 -12.65
C LEU A 341 -5.53 -13.09 -13.87
N MET A 342 -4.87 -11.94 -14.08
CA MET A 342 -4.98 -11.29 -15.37
C MET A 342 -4.73 -12.41 -16.37
N SER A 343 -5.76 -12.71 -17.17
CA SER A 343 -5.62 -13.59 -18.31
C SER A 343 -4.29 -13.21 -18.93
N ALA A 344 -3.32 -14.13 -18.88
CA ALA A 344 -2.10 -13.97 -19.64
C ALA A 344 -2.61 -13.61 -21.03
N LYS A 345 -2.36 -12.36 -21.48
CA LYS A 345 -2.75 -11.85 -22.80
C LYS A 345 -2.80 -13.05 -23.71
N GLU A 346 -4.00 -13.48 -24.09
CA GLU A 346 -4.15 -14.65 -24.92
C GLU A 346 -3.18 -14.44 -26.07
N LYS A 347 -2.13 -15.27 -26.10
CA LYS A 347 -1.32 -15.41 -27.30
C LYS A 347 -2.37 -15.64 -28.40
N PRO A 348 -2.38 -14.84 -29.48
CA PRO A 348 -3.37 -15.04 -30.53
C PRO A 348 -3.33 -16.52 -30.88
N ALA A 349 -4.49 -17.17 -30.75
CA ALA A 349 -4.65 -18.56 -31.10
C ALA A 349 -4.08 -18.72 -32.51
N CYS A 350 -3.13 -19.64 -32.69
CA CYS A 350 -2.84 -20.18 -34.01
C CYS A 350 -4.11 -20.92 -34.46
N THR A 351 -5.04 -20.20 -35.07
CA THR A 351 -6.01 -20.78 -35.98
C THR A 351 -5.22 -21.29 -37.17
N ALA A 352 -4.94 -22.59 -37.17
CA ALA A 352 -4.53 -23.30 -38.37
C ALA A 352 -5.77 -23.41 -39.27
N GLU A 353 -6.04 -22.36 -40.03
CA GLU A 353 -6.88 -22.45 -41.21
C GLU A 353 -6.02 -23.09 -42.31
N LEU A 354 -6.39 -24.31 -42.71
CA LEU A 354 -5.79 -25.03 -43.82
C LEU A 354 -6.06 -24.26 -45.12
N ALA A 355 -5.14 -23.38 -45.49
CA ALA A 355 -5.07 -22.81 -46.83
C ALA A 355 -3.69 -23.14 -47.44
N SER A 356 -3.76 -23.86 -48.56
CA SER A 356 -2.72 -24.23 -49.52
C SER A 356 -1.36 -23.50 -49.42
N ILE A 357 -0.30 -24.27 -49.13
CA ILE A 357 1.09 -23.87 -49.35
C ILE A 357 1.37 -23.90 -50.86
N GLU A 358 1.39 -22.73 -51.50
CA GLU A 358 2.15 -22.53 -52.74
C GLU A 358 3.61 -22.23 -52.41
N ARG A 359 4.48 -22.90 -53.15
CA ARG A 359 5.94 -22.92 -53.03
C ARG A 359 6.54 -21.52 -53.19
N TRP A 360 7.38 -21.12 -52.24
CA TRP A 360 8.49 -20.22 -52.50
C TRP A 360 9.81 -20.95 -52.25
N VAL A 361 10.46 -21.29 -53.35
CA VAL A 361 11.84 -21.77 -53.41
C VAL A 361 12.75 -20.55 -53.25
N LEU A 362 13.70 -20.59 -52.31
CA LEU A 362 14.90 -19.74 -52.35
C LEU A 362 16.16 -20.60 -52.19
N PRO A 363 17.25 -20.28 -52.91
CA PRO A 363 18.33 -21.22 -53.18
C PRO A 363 19.38 -21.24 -52.06
N CYS A 364 19.86 -22.44 -51.73
CA CYS A 364 21.07 -22.64 -50.94
C CYS A 364 22.31 -22.25 -51.77
N GLY A 365 23.09 -21.29 -51.28
CA GLY A 365 24.48 -21.06 -51.68
C GLY A 365 25.43 -21.96 -50.86
N GLN A 366 26.43 -22.50 -51.53
CA GLN A 366 27.25 -23.65 -51.13
C GLN A 366 28.40 -23.35 -50.14
N LEU A 367 28.96 -24.46 -49.62
CA LEU A 367 30.31 -24.71 -49.03
C LEU A 367 30.40 -24.52 -47.50
N SER A 368 30.96 -25.43 -46.69
CA SER A 368 31.52 -26.77 -46.87
C SER A 368 31.79 -27.43 -45.51
N THR A 369 31.65 -28.77 -45.45
CA THR A 369 32.28 -29.77 -44.55
C THR A 369 31.92 -29.83 -43.05
N ASN A 370 31.20 -30.92 -42.71
CA ASN A 370 31.36 -31.84 -41.58
C ASN A 370 31.18 -31.30 -40.14
N THR A 371 30.01 -31.56 -39.54
CA THR A 371 29.78 -32.63 -38.53
C THR A 371 28.31 -32.56 -38.07
N CYS A 372 27.49 -33.52 -38.49
CA CYS A 372 26.15 -33.73 -37.93
C CYS A 372 26.30 -34.51 -36.61
N CYS A 373 25.87 -33.95 -35.48
CA CYS A 373 25.60 -34.74 -34.27
C CYS A 373 24.15 -35.25 -34.31
N PRO A 374 23.88 -36.54 -33.98
CA PRO A 374 22.54 -37.08 -34.00
C PRO A 374 21.79 -36.66 -32.72
N CYS A 375 20.58 -36.12 -32.87
CA CYS A 375 19.62 -36.07 -31.77
C CYS A 375 18.95 -37.44 -31.67
N ILE A 376 19.27 -38.19 -30.61
CA ILE A 376 18.59 -39.45 -30.28
C ILE A 376 17.19 -39.11 -29.74
N LEU A 377 16.16 -39.59 -30.43
CA LEU A 377 14.78 -39.66 -29.94
C LEU A 377 14.64 -40.85 -28.98
N SER A 378 14.38 -40.58 -27.70
CA SER A 378 13.91 -41.58 -26.74
C SER A 378 12.41 -41.39 -26.52
N SER A 379 11.63 -42.37 -26.94
CA SER A 379 10.17 -42.42 -26.88
C SER A 379 9.67 -43.13 -25.62
N GLN A 380 8.90 -42.45 -24.77
CA GLN A 380 7.79 -43.01 -23.97
C GLN A 380 6.91 -41.86 -23.39
N PRO A 381 5.62 -42.10 -23.08
CA PRO A 381 4.54 -41.17 -23.41
C PRO A 381 3.80 -40.54 -22.21
N GLN A 382 3.29 -39.32 -22.45
CA GLN A 382 2.01 -38.71 -22.01
C GLN A 382 1.78 -38.53 -20.48
N TYR A 383 1.56 -37.32 -19.93
CA TYR A 383 0.51 -36.36 -20.28
C TYR A 383 0.94 -34.88 -20.13
N ALA A 384 0.31 -34.05 -20.95
CA ALA A 384 0.55 -32.62 -21.23
C ALA A 384 0.02 -31.66 -20.12
N GLY A 385 0.52 -30.43 -19.97
CA GLY A 385 1.36 -29.68 -20.90
C GLY A 385 2.07 -28.42 -20.36
N CYS A 386 3.27 -28.22 -20.88
CA CYS A 386 3.87 -26.96 -21.41
C CYS A 386 5.22 -27.35 -22.08
N PRO A 387 5.67 -26.68 -23.16
CA PRO A 387 6.67 -27.24 -24.06
C PRO A 387 8.12 -27.03 -23.60
N LEU A 388 8.91 -28.09 -23.83
CA LEU A 388 10.28 -28.14 -24.33
C LEU A 388 11.15 -26.87 -24.17
N VAL A 389 12.08 -26.92 -23.22
CA VAL A 389 13.22 -26.00 -23.14
C VAL A 389 14.27 -26.43 -24.18
N TYR A 390 14.53 -25.58 -25.17
CA TYR A 390 15.77 -25.66 -25.96
C TYR A 390 16.89 -25.01 -25.15
N SER A 391 17.80 -25.82 -24.61
CA SER A 391 19.03 -25.33 -24.00
C SER A 391 20.16 -25.31 -25.04
N CYS A 392 20.60 -24.11 -25.45
CA CYS A 392 21.90 -23.92 -26.09
C CYS A 392 22.92 -23.48 -25.02
N PRO A 393 24.08 -24.12 -24.88
CA PRO A 393 25.09 -23.70 -23.91
C PRO A 393 25.82 -22.43 -24.41
N VAL A 394 25.71 -21.33 -23.66
CA VAL A 394 26.46 -20.09 -23.93
C VAL A 394 27.87 -20.21 -23.33
N LYS A 395 28.90 -20.13 -24.17
CA LYS A 395 30.31 -20.00 -23.77
C LYS A 395 30.57 -18.63 -23.11
N ARG A 396 31.19 -18.63 -21.93
CA ARG A 396 31.72 -17.44 -21.24
C ARG A 396 32.93 -16.87 -21.98
N TRP A 397 32.98 -15.56 -22.17
CA TRP A 397 34.20 -14.82 -22.51
C TRP A 397 34.72 -14.07 -21.28
N ARG A 398 36.00 -14.26 -20.94
CA ARG A 398 36.76 -13.37 -20.04
C ARG A 398 37.39 -12.27 -20.90
N VAL A 399 37.37 -11.03 -20.41
CA VAL A 399 38.17 -9.92 -20.94
C VAL A 399 39.24 -9.62 -19.88
N TYR A 400 40.50 -9.48 -20.32
CA TYR A 400 41.60 -8.91 -19.53
C TYR A 400 41.65 -7.41 -19.72
#